data_AF-A0A2N3LSB8-F1
#
_entry.id   AF-A0A2N3LSB8-F1
#
_cell.length_a   1.000
_cell.length_b   1.000
_cell.length_c   1.000
_cell.angle_alpha   90.00
_cell.angle_beta   90.00
_cell.angle_gamma   90.00
#
_symmetry.space_group_name_H-M   'P 1'
#
loop_
_entity.id
_entity.type
_entity.pdbx_description
1 polymer ?
#
loop_
_entity_poly.entity_id
_entity_poly.type
_entity_poly.pdbx_seq_one_letter_code
_entity_poly.pdbx_strand_id
1 'polypeptide(L)'
;MPTIGRDHLDRKPRRGENPLSQRGPRPLRSILFVCLGNICRSPTAEGLMLNHLAAAGLANRIRVDSAGTGGWHAGEPPDRRTIAAARKHGVDLMPLRARQVRTADFSDFDLIVGMDRQNVADLRRLAPKASWTSCAPEMDQAASG
;
A
#
# COMPACT_ATOMS: atom_id res chain seq x y z
N MET A 1 -21.66 39.14 -14.50
CA MET A 1 -21.62 37.89 -15.29
C MET A 1 -20.52 38.01 -16.34
N PRO A 2 -19.32 37.43 -16.14
CA PRO A 2 -18.37 37.21 -17.23
C PRO A 2 -18.29 35.72 -17.60
N THR A 3 -18.33 35.47 -18.90
CA THR A 3 -18.26 34.17 -19.58
C THR A 3 -16.83 33.62 -19.57
N ILE A 4 -16.65 32.38 -19.10
CA ILE A 4 -15.37 31.66 -19.16
C ILE A 4 -15.19 31.13 -20.59
N GLY A 5 -14.12 31.58 -21.24
CA GLY A 5 -13.71 31.16 -22.58
C GLY A 5 -13.34 29.67 -22.64
N ARG A 6 -13.88 28.98 -23.64
CA ARG A 6 -13.50 27.63 -24.03
C ARG A 6 -12.26 27.69 -24.93
N ASP A 7 -11.08 27.64 -24.33
CA ASP A 7 -9.86 27.30 -25.05
C ASP A 7 -9.30 25.99 -24.48
N HIS A 8 -9.96 24.89 -24.88
CA HIS A 8 -9.52 23.53 -24.64
C HIS A 8 -9.23 22.87 -26.00
N LEU A 9 -8.28 23.43 -26.74
CA LEU A 9 -7.73 22.78 -27.94
C LEU A 9 -6.31 22.26 -27.67
N ASP A 10 -6.21 20.94 -27.72
CA ASP A 10 -5.11 20.19 -28.36
C ASP A 10 -3.67 20.56 -27.99
N ARG A 11 -3.31 20.35 -26.72
CA ARG A 11 -1.90 20.13 -26.38
C ARG A 11 -1.54 18.66 -26.65
N LYS A 12 -0.88 18.40 -27.79
CA LYS A 12 -0.21 17.11 -28.01
C LYS A 12 0.82 16.86 -26.89
N PRO A 13 0.90 15.63 -26.34
CA PRO A 13 1.88 15.29 -25.32
C PRO A 13 3.30 15.44 -25.89
N ARG A 14 4.20 16.08 -25.14
CA ARG A 14 5.62 16.18 -25.53
C ARG A 14 6.24 14.77 -25.48
N ARG A 15 7.03 14.41 -26.50
CA ARG A 15 7.76 13.14 -26.52
C ARG A 15 8.65 13.07 -25.27
N GLY A 16 8.38 12.10 -24.40
CA GLY A 16 9.15 11.86 -23.16
C GLY A 16 8.37 12.03 -21.86
N GLU A 17 7.13 12.50 -21.87
CA GLU A 17 6.31 12.59 -20.66
C GLU A 17 5.64 11.24 -20.37
N ASN A 18 5.97 10.63 -19.22
CA ASN A 18 5.26 9.46 -18.71
C ASN A 18 3.78 9.83 -18.48
N PRO A 19 2.80 9.16 -19.12
CA PRO A 19 1.37 9.48 -18.97
C PRO A 19 0.86 9.47 -17.52
N LEU A 20 1.63 8.87 -16.60
CA LEU A 20 1.34 8.80 -15.18
C LEU A 20 1.74 10.06 -14.40
N SER A 21 2.61 10.93 -14.91
CA SER A 21 3.06 12.15 -14.21
C SER A 21 2.06 13.32 -14.30
N GLN A 22 1.04 13.22 -15.15
CA GLN A 22 0.07 14.30 -15.38
C GLN A 22 -1.21 14.18 -14.52
N ARG A 23 -1.31 13.18 -13.64
CA ARG A 23 -2.45 13.05 -12.71
C ARG A 23 -2.08 13.74 -11.39
N GLY A 24 -2.78 14.82 -11.03
CA GLY A 24 -2.73 15.36 -9.67
C GLY A 24 -2.98 14.28 -8.61
N PRO A 25 -2.63 14.51 -7.33
CA PRO A 25 -2.67 13.46 -6.31
C PRO A 25 -4.08 12.86 -6.25
N ARG A 26 -4.21 11.61 -6.70
CA ARG A 26 -5.47 10.86 -6.60
C ARG A 26 -5.74 10.61 -5.12
N PRO A 27 -6.98 10.76 -4.65
CA PRO A 27 -7.31 10.45 -3.27
C PRO A 27 -7.00 8.96 -3.03
N LEU A 28 -6.18 8.67 -2.02
CA LEU A 28 -5.85 7.31 -1.61
C LEU A 28 -7.09 6.63 -1.06
N ARG A 29 -7.53 5.54 -1.70
CA ARG A 29 -8.71 4.78 -1.32
C ARG A 29 -8.39 3.35 -0.90
N SER A 30 -7.15 2.91 -1.10
CA SER A 30 -6.74 1.54 -0.85
C SER A 30 -5.27 1.45 -0.43
N ILE A 31 -5.01 0.69 0.64
CA ILE A 31 -3.67 0.50 1.22
C ILE A 31 -3.43 -1.00 1.45
N LEU A 32 -2.26 -1.48 1.02
CA LEU A 32 -1.81 -2.85 1.26
C LEU A 32 -0.51 -2.85 2.07
N PHE A 33 -0.51 -3.48 3.24
CA PHE A 33 0.71 -3.67 4.03
C PHE A 33 1.38 -5.01 3.71
N VAL A 34 2.69 -5.02 3.49
CA VAL A 34 3.41 -6.22 3.06
C VAL A 34 4.60 -6.51 3.94
N CYS A 35 4.64 -7.69 4.55
CA CYS A 35 5.84 -8.22 5.21
C CYS A 35 6.28 -9.55 4.57
N LEU A 36 7.20 -10.28 5.21
CA LEU A 36 7.66 -11.57 4.66
C LEU A 36 6.57 -12.65 4.69
N GLY A 37 6.05 -12.97 5.88
CA GLY A 37 5.16 -14.12 6.10
C GLY A 37 3.69 -13.79 6.36
N ASN A 38 3.32 -12.50 6.43
CA ASN A 38 1.96 -12.04 6.70
C ASN A 38 1.28 -12.58 7.98
N ILE A 39 2.06 -12.92 9.01
CA ILE A 39 1.52 -13.39 10.30
C ILE A 39 1.86 -12.47 11.48
N CYS A 40 2.82 -11.56 11.35
CA CYS A 40 3.24 -10.68 12.46
C CYS A 40 3.04 -9.19 12.13
N ARG A 41 3.94 -8.62 11.30
CA ARG A 41 4.04 -7.17 11.09
C ARG A 41 2.91 -6.58 10.27
N SER A 42 2.64 -7.12 9.09
CA SER A 42 1.61 -6.56 8.21
C SER A 42 0.17 -6.75 8.71
N PRO A 43 -0.23 -7.87 9.37
CA PRO A 43 -1.55 -7.96 10.01
C PRO A 43 -1.73 -6.96 11.16
N THR A 44 -0.66 -6.67 11.91
CA THR A 44 -0.71 -5.64 12.96
C THR A 44 -0.98 -4.26 12.36
N ALA A 45 -0.30 -3.91 11.27
CA ALA A 45 -0.50 -2.64 10.58
C ALA A 45 -1.93 -2.52 10.02
N GLU A 46 -2.45 -3.58 9.41
CA GLU A 46 -3.84 -3.64 8.94
C GLU A 46 -4.83 -3.40 10.07
N GLY A 47 -4.75 -4.17 11.17
CA GLY A 47 -5.70 -4.04 12.28
C GLY A 47 -5.64 -2.67 12.97
N LEU A 48 -4.44 -2.12 13.18
CA LEU A 48 -4.29 -0.78 13.74
C LEU A 48 -4.87 0.28 12.81
N MET A 49 -4.60 0.19 11.51
CA MET A 49 -5.12 1.15 10.52
C MET A 49 -6.65 1.09 10.46
N LEU A 50 -7.24 -0.10 10.41
CA LEU A 50 -8.69 -0.28 10.45
C LEU A 50 -9.31 0.32 11.71
N ASN A 51 -8.68 0.13 12.88
CA ASN A 51 -9.14 0.71 14.14
C ASN A 51 -9.08 2.25 14.11
N HIS A 52 -8.00 2.84 13.58
CA HIS A 52 -7.88 4.28 13.41
C HIS A 52 -8.90 4.85 12.43
N LEU A 53 -9.15 4.16 11.32
CA LEU A 53 -10.16 4.56 10.33
C LEU A 53 -11.57 4.49 10.92
N ALA A 54 -11.88 3.48 11.73
CA ALA A 54 -13.15 3.38 12.43
C ALA A 54 -13.34 4.56 13.41
N ALA A 55 -12.33 4.85 14.23
CA ALA A 55 -12.36 5.97 15.17
C ALA A 55 -12.52 7.34 14.48
N ALA A 56 -11.99 7.49 13.25
CA ALA A 56 -12.12 8.69 12.43
C ALA A 56 -13.41 8.76 11.59
N GLY A 57 -14.28 7.74 11.64
CA GLY A 57 -15.49 7.68 10.79
C GLY A 57 -15.20 7.42 9.30
N LEU A 58 -14.04 6.85 8.98
CA LEU A 58 -13.53 6.63 7.62
C LEU A 58 -13.46 5.16 7.21
N ALA A 59 -13.97 4.23 8.03
CA ALA A 59 -13.89 2.78 7.77
C ALA A 59 -14.39 2.37 6.36
N ASN A 60 -15.41 3.04 5.83
CA ASN A 60 -15.99 2.74 4.51
C ASN A 60 -15.37 3.54 3.36
N ARG A 61 -14.34 4.36 3.62
CA ARG A 61 -13.70 5.24 2.63
C ARG A 61 -12.38 4.68 2.12
N ILE A 62 -11.68 3.91 2.94
CA ILE A 62 -10.36 3.39 2.65
C ILE A 62 -10.37 1.87 2.87
N ARG A 63 -10.11 1.13 1.80
CA ARG A 63 -9.86 -0.31 1.85
C ARG A 63 -8.45 -0.53 2.42
N VAL A 64 -8.35 -1.41 3.41
CA VAL A 64 -7.07 -1.83 3.98
C VAL A 64 -6.98 -3.35 3.91
N ASP A 65 -5.79 -3.86 3.60
CA ASP A 65 -5.50 -5.29 3.52
C ASP A 65 -4.01 -5.51 3.87
N SER A 66 -3.61 -6.76 4.07
CA SER A 66 -2.21 -7.15 4.23
C SER A 66 -1.85 -8.41 3.46
N ALA A 67 -0.55 -8.52 3.12
CA ALA A 67 -0.01 -9.67 2.40
C ALA A 67 1.44 -9.98 2.82
N GLY A 68 1.94 -11.11 2.31
CA GLY A 68 3.29 -11.61 2.48
C GLY A 68 4.03 -11.66 1.14
N THR A 69 5.32 -11.34 1.10
CA THR A 69 6.14 -11.64 -0.09
C THR A 69 6.33 -13.15 -0.27
N GLY A 70 6.34 -13.89 0.84
CA GLY A 70 6.25 -15.34 0.89
C GLY A 70 4.82 -15.87 1.02
N GLY A 71 4.63 -17.13 0.63
CA GLY A 71 3.34 -17.83 0.68
C GLY A 71 3.23 -18.93 1.74
N TRP A 72 4.25 -19.11 2.59
CA TRP A 72 4.34 -20.27 3.50
C TRP A 72 3.20 -20.39 4.53
N HIS A 73 2.58 -19.26 4.89
CA HIS A 73 1.51 -19.19 5.88
C HIS A 73 0.14 -18.92 5.27
N ALA A 74 -0.05 -19.10 3.96
CA ALA A 74 -1.32 -18.77 3.31
C ALA A 74 -2.51 -19.52 3.97
N GLY A 75 -3.54 -18.77 4.36
CA GLY A 75 -4.72 -19.28 5.07
C GLY A 75 -4.56 -19.40 6.58
N GLU A 76 -3.37 -19.18 7.14
CA GLU A 76 -3.14 -19.21 8.59
C GLU A 76 -3.61 -17.89 9.25
N PRO A 77 -4.05 -17.93 10.51
CA PRO A 77 -4.25 -16.70 11.29
C PRO A 77 -2.89 -16.03 11.62
N PRO A 78 -2.90 -14.76 12.05
CA PRO A 78 -1.70 -14.12 12.59
C PRO A 78 -1.08 -14.91 13.76
N ASP A 79 0.22 -14.71 14.00
CA ASP A 79 0.97 -15.35 15.09
C ASP A 79 0.28 -15.04 16.43
N ARG A 80 0.14 -16.05 17.28
CA ARG A 80 -0.57 -15.93 18.57
C ARG A 80 -0.03 -14.80 19.45
N ARG A 81 1.28 -14.56 19.44
CA ARG A 81 1.92 -13.47 20.20
C ARG A 81 1.55 -12.11 19.62
N THR A 82 1.46 -12.01 18.29
CA THR A 82 0.99 -10.81 17.59
C THR A 82 -0.47 -10.51 17.95
N ILE A 83 -1.34 -11.51 17.93
CA ILE A 83 -2.73 -11.37 18.35
C ILE A 83 -2.83 -10.91 19.80
N ALA A 84 -2.08 -11.56 20.70
CA ALA A 84 -2.04 -11.19 22.12
C ALA A 84 -1.54 -9.75 22.34
N ALA A 85 -0.54 -9.31 21.57
CA ALA A 85 -0.04 -7.94 21.63
C ALA A 85 -1.09 -6.93 21.14
N ALA A 86 -1.71 -7.16 19.98
CA ALA A 86 -2.71 -6.26 19.41
C ALA A 86 -3.96 -6.11 20.30
N ARG A 87 -4.38 -7.21 20.95
CA ARG A 87 -5.49 -7.18 21.92
C ARG A 87 -5.26 -6.23 23.10
N LYS A 88 -4.00 -6.05 23.54
CA LYS A 88 -3.65 -5.06 24.59
C LYS A 88 -3.94 -3.62 24.14
N HIS A 89 -4.05 -3.38 22.84
CA HIS A 89 -4.40 -2.10 22.23
C HIS A 89 -5.84 -2.07 21.71
N GLY A 90 -6.69 -3.02 22.09
CA GLY A 90 -8.10 -3.07 21.69
C GLY A 90 -8.34 -3.51 20.24
N VAL A 91 -7.33 -4.10 19.57
CA VAL A 91 -7.43 -4.54 18.18
C VAL A 91 -7.53 -6.07 18.12
N ASP A 92 -8.57 -6.58 17.48
CA ASP A 92 -8.71 -8.02 17.20
C ASP A 92 -8.17 -8.37 15.81
N LEU A 93 -7.14 -9.21 15.79
CA LEU A 93 -6.50 -9.70 14.57
C LEU A 93 -6.91 -11.14 14.22
N MET A 94 -7.69 -11.82 15.09
CA MET A 94 -8.12 -13.20 14.85
C MET A 94 -8.85 -13.44 13.52
N PRO A 95 -9.66 -12.50 12.99
CA PRO A 95 -10.34 -12.71 11.72
C PRO A 95 -9.41 -12.69 10.51
N LEU A 96 -8.23 -12.07 10.61
CA LEU A 96 -7.31 -11.91 9.49
C LEU A 96 -6.72 -13.24 9.06
N ARG A 97 -6.40 -13.36 7.78
CA ARG A 97 -5.80 -14.57 7.21
C ARG A 97 -4.61 -14.19 6.34
N ALA A 98 -3.51 -14.87 6.59
CA ALA A 98 -2.29 -14.65 5.82
C ALA A 98 -2.51 -15.04 4.36
N ARG A 99 -1.94 -14.26 3.44
CA ARG A 99 -1.95 -14.51 2.01
C ARG A 99 -0.66 -14.02 1.37
N GLN A 100 -0.31 -14.60 0.23
CA GLN A 100 0.79 -14.09 -0.58
C GLN A 100 0.33 -12.87 -1.38
N VAL A 101 1.25 -11.93 -1.61
CA VAL A 101 1.07 -10.82 -2.55
C VAL A 101 0.91 -11.39 -3.96
N ARG A 102 0.00 -10.81 -4.75
CA ARG A 102 -0.28 -11.21 -6.13
C ARG A 102 0.02 -10.07 -7.08
N THR A 103 0.30 -10.38 -8.34
CA THR A 103 0.53 -9.37 -9.37
C THR A 103 -0.65 -8.41 -9.56
N ALA A 104 -1.88 -8.89 -9.35
CA ALA A 104 -3.09 -8.05 -9.38
C ALA A 104 -3.13 -7.00 -8.26
N ASP A 105 -2.44 -7.24 -7.13
CA ASP A 105 -2.45 -6.29 -6.01
C ASP A 105 -1.80 -4.95 -6.41
N PHE A 106 -0.88 -4.94 -7.38
CA PHE A 106 -0.26 -3.71 -7.91
C PHE A 106 -1.22 -2.84 -8.74
N SER A 107 -2.34 -3.40 -9.21
CA SER A 107 -3.41 -2.63 -9.85
C SER A 107 -4.59 -2.37 -8.91
N ASP A 108 -4.80 -3.25 -7.93
CA ASP A 108 -5.95 -3.18 -7.01
C ASP A 108 -5.76 -2.15 -5.88
N PHE A 109 -4.51 -1.81 -5.54
CA PHE A 109 -4.18 -0.91 -4.44
C PHE A 109 -3.47 0.37 -4.91
N ASP A 110 -3.88 1.51 -4.37
CA ASP A 110 -3.29 2.82 -4.64
C ASP A 110 -1.93 2.97 -3.94
N LEU A 111 -1.76 2.36 -2.77
CA LEU A 111 -0.53 2.39 -1.98
C LEU A 111 -0.19 0.99 -1.46
N ILE A 112 1.03 0.54 -1.74
CA ILE A 112 1.59 -0.70 -1.20
C ILE A 112 2.78 -0.35 -0.31
N VAL A 113 2.72 -0.75 0.96
CA VAL A 113 3.71 -0.43 1.99
C VAL A 113 4.49 -1.68 2.36
N GLY A 114 5.77 -1.74 1.99
CA GLY A 114 6.69 -2.75 2.49
C GLY A 114 7.12 -2.44 3.93
N MET A 115 7.02 -3.42 4.84
CA MET A 115 7.33 -3.24 6.27
C MET A 115 8.84 -3.19 6.55
N ASP A 116 9.68 -3.56 5.59
CA ASP A 116 11.13 -3.39 5.61
C ASP A 116 11.71 -3.25 4.20
N ARG A 117 13.02 -2.95 4.11
CA ARG A 117 13.72 -2.75 2.83
C ARG A 117 13.72 -4.01 1.94
N GLN A 118 13.77 -5.20 2.54
CA GLN A 118 13.75 -6.45 1.79
C GLN A 118 12.36 -6.68 1.18
N ASN A 119 11.29 -6.38 1.92
CA ASN A 119 9.92 -6.46 1.39
C ASN A 119 9.74 -5.50 0.22
N VAL A 120 10.28 -4.28 0.30
CA VAL A 120 10.25 -3.33 -0.83
C VAL A 120 11.04 -3.86 -2.02
N ALA A 121 12.22 -4.45 -1.81
CA ALA A 121 13.02 -5.04 -2.87
C ALA A 121 12.30 -6.22 -3.55
N ASP A 122 11.68 -7.10 -2.78
CA ASP A 122 10.90 -8.24 -3.27
C ASP A 122 9.68 -7.77 -4.05
N LEU A 123 8.94 -6.77 -3.53
CA LEU A 123 7.81 -6.15 -4.22
C LEU A 123 8.23 -5.54 -5.57
N ARG A 124 9.37 -4.86 -5.64
CA ARG A 124 9.90 -4.31 -6.90
C ARG A 124 10.21 -5.39 -7.93
N ARG A 125 10.66 -6.56 -7.50
CA ARG A 125 10.91 -7.70 -8.40
C ARG A 125 9.60 -8.34 -8.89
N LEU A 126 8.55 -8.33 -8.07
CA LEU A 126 7.23 -8.88 -8.40
C LEU A 126 6.35 -7.91 -9.21
N ALA A 127 6.64 -6.61 -9.12
CA ALA A 127 5.84 -5.58 -9.78
C ALA A 127 5.93 -5.69 -11.31
N PRO A 128 4.80 -5.60 -12.02
CA PRO A 128 4.79 -5.39 -13.46
C PRO A 128 5.60 -4.15 -13.86
N LYS A 129 6.36 -4.23 -14.95
CA LYS A 129 7.23 -3.15 -15.46
C LYS A 129 6.50 -1.79 -15.67
N ALA A 130 5.18 -1.79 -15.78
CA ALA A 130 4.36 -0.61 -16.07
C ALA A 130 3.61 -0.03 -14.85
N SER A 131 3.61 -0.68 -13.68
CA SER A 131 2.72 -0.29 -12.56
C SER A 131 3.44 0.26 -11.33
N TRP A 132 4.78 0.16 -11.25
CA TRP A 132 5.52 0.65 -10.08
C TRP A 132 5.97 2.10 -10.27
N THR A 133 5.32 3.02 -9.56
CA THR A 133 5.88 4.36 -9.30
C THR A 133 6.35 4.38 -7.85
N SER A 134 7.66 4.44 -7.61
CA SER A 134 8.17 4.49 -6.25
C SER A 134 7.76 5.80 -5.57
N CYS A 135 6.87 5.74 -4.59
CA CYS A 135 6.71 6.78 -3.59
C CYS A 135 7.35 6.30 -2.28
N ALA A 136 8.68 6.45 -2.19
CA ALA A 136 9.35 6.61 -0.92
C ALA A 136 10.46 7.65 -1.16
N PRO A 137 10.58 8.71 -0.35
CA PRO A 137 11.75 9.56 -0.40
C PRO A 137 12.95 8.66 -0.08
N GLU A 138 13.90 8.63 -1.01
CA GLU A 138 15.21 8.08 -0.79
C GLU A 138 15.80 8.84 0.41
N MET A 139 15.85 8.20 1.57
CA MET A 139 16.59 8.74 2.71
C MET A 139 18.06 8.55 2.38
N ASP A 140 18.58 9.58 1.72
CA ASP A 140 19.94 9.84 1.30
C ASP A 140 20.97 9.07 2.14
N GLN A 141 21.62 8.09 1.51
CA GLN A 141 22.93 7.68 1.96
C GLN A 141 23.90 8.74 1.45
N ALA A 142 24.10 9.79 2.25
CA ALA A 142 25.30 10.60 2.17
C ALA A 142 26.48 9.64 2.42
N ALA A 143 27.08 9.25 1.31
CA ALA A 143 28.23 8.37 1.25
C ALA A 143 29.39 9.00 2.01
N SER A 144 30.11 8.12 2.69
CA SER A 144 31.50 8.29 3.07
C SER A 144 32.31 8.96 1.96
N GLY A 145 33.01 10.03 2.34
CA GLY A 145 34.18 10.59 1.69
C GLY A 145 35.13 11.05 2.78
#